data_AF-A0A2T0WPM6-F1
#
_entry.id   AF-A0A2T0WPM6-F1
#
_cell.length_a   1.000
_cell.length_b   1.000
_cell.length_c   1.000
_cell.angle_alpha   90.00
_cell.angle_beta   90.00
_cell.angle_gamma   90.00
#
_symmetry.space_group_name_H-M   'P 1'
#
loop_
_entity.id
_entity.type
_entity.pdbx_description
1 polymer ?
#
loop_
_entity_poly.entity_id
_entity_poly.type
_entity_poly.pdbx_seq_one_letter_code
_entity_poly.pdbx_strand_id
1 'polypeptide(L)'
;MKSNSMIAFLRTMISICEIPSDHKKSIRNQVKTQVLTLCFSVIFGLLSAQTVQTFNTQNGITSIFPNQTIKNVAPNTQNVYSHNNYGIQEIFPSQVIKTNPQNGVKQVFNTNNGIPEITPAQVIKPNHYGGFDVFETSNGIPDISPSKTIKSDPFGTLMVHPTQNGIQSLAPSQAIVPTSNGFDIVQYKSGLPELFPSKSIKIKD
;
A
#
# COMPACT_ATOMS: atom_id res chain seq x y z
N MET A 1 40.00 45.89 -6.83
CA MET A 1 40.28 44.83 -5.83
C MET A 1 39.21 44.85 -4.76
N LYS A 2 38.29 43.88 -4.78
CA LYS A 2 37.44 43.38 -3.68
C LYS A 2 36.45 42.36 -4.29
N SER A 3 36.99 41.23 -4.73
CA SER A 3 36.21 40.09 -5.26
C SER A 3 36.65 38.77 -4.64
N ASN A 4 37.09 38.78 -3.37
CA ASN A 4 37.58 37.57 -2.69
C ASN A 4 36.80 37.22 -1.41
N SER A 5 35.77 37.99 -1.03
CA SER A 5 35.00 37.73 0.20
C SER A 5 33.72 36.92 -0.01
N MET A 6 33.22 36.79 -1.25
CA MET A 6 31.97 36.07 -1.54
C MET A 6 32.20 34.61 -1.97
N ILE A 7 33.41 34.29 -2.43
CA ILE A 7 33.81 32.91 -2.82
C ILE A 7 34.26 32.09 -1.60
N ALA A 8 34.73 32.74 -0.53
CA ALA A 8 35.07 32.06 0.73
C ALA A 8 33.83 31.64 1.54
N PHE A 9 32.70 32.36 1.40
CA PHE A 9 31.44 31.99 2.06
C PHE A 9 30.71 30.84 1.34
N LEU A 10 30.95 30.67 0.03
CA LEU A 10 30.34 29.63 -0.80
C LEU A 10 31.13 28.29 -0.77
N ARG A 11 32.36 28.28 -0.24
CA ARG A 11 33.18 27.06 -0.09
C ARG A 11 33.11 26.39 1.28
N THR A 12 32.44 27.01 2.26
CA THR A 12 32.27 26.46 3.62
C THR A 12 30.86 25.89 3.86
N MET A 13 29.97 25.97 2.87
CA MET A 13 28.64 25.31 2.88
C MET A 13 28.59 24.04 2.02
N ILE A 14 29.77 23.52 1.64
CA ILE A 14 29.94 22.22 0.97
C ILE A 14 30.90 21.39 1.85
N SER A 15 30.47 21.15 3.07
CA SER A 15 30.99 20.07 3.92
C SER A 15 30.03 19.96 5.09
N ILE A 16 29.69 18.72 5.46
CA ILE A 16 28.73 18.28 6.47
C ILE A 16 27.41 17.79 5.85
N CYS A 17 27.23 16.48 6.00
CA CYS A 17 26.10 15.62 5.66
C CYS A 17 26.05 15.06 4.23
N GLU A 18 27.13 14.36 3.84
CA GLU A 18 26.98 13.06 3.19
C GLU A 18 26.05 12.18 4.04
N ILE A 19 24.80 12.07 3.63
CA ILE A 19 23.86 11.09 4.18
C ILE A 19 24.27 9.72 3.62
N PRO A 20 24.57 8.71 4.45
CA PRO A 20 25.00 7.41 3.98
C PRO A 20 23.92 6.79 3.08
N SER A 21 24.36 6.32 1.91
CA SER A 21 23.56 5.79 0.80
C SER A 21 22.60 4.65 1.21
N ASP A 22 22.88 3.95 2.30
CA ASP A 22 22.08 2.81 2.78
C ASP A 22 20.72 3.19 3.40
N HIS A 23 20.56 4.40 3.91
CA HIS A 23 19.27 4.82 4.49
C HIS A 23 18.21 5.13 3.42
N LYS A 24 18.62 5.55 2.21
CA LYS A 24 17.69 5.81 1.11
C LYS A 24 17.10 4.53 0.53
N LYS A 25 17.79 3.38 0.65
CA LYS A 25 17.30 2.07 0.18
C LYS A 25 16.30 1.47 1.18
N SER A 26 16.55 1.65 2.48
CA SER A 26 15.66 1.20 3.56
C SER A 26 14.30 1.92 3.55
N ILE A 27 14.29 3.25 3.39
CA ILE A 27 13.05 4.04 3.31
C ILE A 27 12.30 3.73 2.01
N ARG A 28 13.01 3.55 0.88
CA ARG A 28 12.38 3.23 -0.41
C ARG A 28 11.75 1.83 -0.41
N ASN A 29 12.24 0.90 0.40
CA ASN A 29 11.66 -0.44 0.55
C ASN A 29 10.51 -0.46 1.58
N GLN A 30 10.55 0.36 2.64
CA GLN A 30 9.41 0.51 3.55
C GLN A 30 8.20 1.15 2.86
N VAL A 31 8.40 2.22 2.07
CA VAL A 31 7.31 2.89 1.34
C VAL A 31 6.71 1.96 0.27
N LYS A 32 7.51 1.09 -0.36
CA LYS A 32 7.01 0.11 -1.35
C LYS A 32 6.22 -1.03 -0.72
N THR A 33 6.48 -1.36 0.55
CA THR A 33 5.83 -2.50 1.22
C THR A 33 4.49 -2.12 1.82
N GLN A 34 4.32 -0.87 2.30
CA GLN A 34 3.06 -0.41 2.91
C GLN A 34 2.00 0.06 1.89
N VAL A 35 2.40 0.45 0.67
CA VAL A 35 1.43 0.82 -0.39
C VAL A 35 0.60 -0.38 -0.84
N LEU A 36 1.11 -1.60 -0.67
CA LEU A 36 0.53 -2.80 -1.26
C LEU A 36 -0.59 -3.43 -0.42
N THR A 37 -0.49 -3.47 0.91
CA THR A 37 -1.53 -4.09 1.76
C THR A 37 -2.90 -3.39 1.63
N LEU A 38 -2.89 -2.18 1.09
CA LEU A 38 -3.99 -1.25 1.20
C LEU A 38 -5.08 -1.43 0.15
N CYS A 39 -4.70 -1.91 -1.04
CA CYS A 39 -5.62 -2.28 -2.11
C CYS A 39 -6.55 -3.45 -1.73
N PHE A 40 -6.16 -4.23 -0.71
CA PHE A 40 -6.78 -5.51 -0.39
C PHE A 40 -7.89 -5.44 0.65
N SER A 41 -7.81 -4.51 1.60
CA SER A 41 -8.87 -4.35 2.60
C SER A 41 -10.18 -3.86 1.98
N VAL A 42 -10.09 -3.20 0.82
CA VAL A 42 -11.16 -2.52 0.08
C VAL A 42 -12.09 -3.50 -0.64
N ILE A 43 -11.61 -4.69 -1.01
CA ILE A 43 -12.37 -5.66 -1.82
C ILE A 43 -13.24 -6.58 -0.95
N PHE A 44 -12.87 -6.83 0.31
CA PHE A 44 -13.51 -7.87 1.13
C PHE A 44 -14.32 -7.27 2.27
N GLY A 45 -15.49 -6.74 1.94
CA GLY A 45 -16.61 -6.51 2.87
C GLY A 45 -17.68 -7.61 2.83
N LEU A 46 -17.59 -8.58 1.90
CA LEU A 46 -18.71 -9.47 1.57
C LEU A 46 -18.38 -10.98 1.61
N LEU A 47 -17.16 -11.38 1.96
CA LEU A 47 -16.74 -12.77 1.91
C LEU A 47 -16.29 -13.23 3.30
N SER A 48 -17.27 -13.61 4.12
CA SER A 48 -17.02 -14.28 5.39
C SER A 48 -16.35 -15.64 5.10
N ALA A 49 -15.17 -15.87 5.67
CA ALA A 49 -14.35 -17.10 5.66
C ALA A 49 -13.22 -17.25 4.61
N GLN A 50 -13.07 -16.36 3.63
CA GLN A 50 -12.05 -16.59 2.58
C GLN A 50 -10.63 -16.17 2.98
N THR A 51 -9.65 -16.95 2.50
CA THR A 51 -8.22 -16.65 2.58
C THR A 51 -7.75 -16.02 1.28
N VAL A 52 -7.18 -14.82 1.34
CA VAL A 52 -6.67 -14.14 0.14
C VAL A 52 -5.16 -14.28 0.09
N GLN A 53 -4.64 -14.73 -1.04
CA GLN A 53 -3.20 -14.85 -1.28
C GLN A 53 -2.76 -13.93 -2.40
N THR A 54 -1.63 -13.26 -2.16
CA THR A 54 -0.98 -12.42 -3.16
C THR A 54 0.27 -13.11 -3.65
N PHE A 55 0.56 -13.01 -4.94
CA PHE A 55 1.73 -13.57 -5.59
C PHE A 55 2.45 -12.48 -6.36
N ASN A 56 3.77 -12.43 -6.25
CA ASN A 56 4.56 -11.61 -7.16
C ASN A 56 4.49 -12.19 -8.57
N THR A 57 4.54 -11.33 -9.58
CA THR A 57 4.68 -11.74 -10.98
C THR A 57 5.96 -11.15 -11.54
N GLN A 58 6.59 -11.89 -12.45
CA GLN A 58 7.75 -11.42 -13.21
C GLN A 58 7.50 -11.69 -14.68
N ASN A 59 7.46 -10.63 -15.50
CA ASN A 59 7.14 -10.71 -16.92
C ASN A 59 5.83 -11.49 -17.20
N GLY A 60 4.82 -11.27 -16.35
CA GLY A 60 3.50 -11.91 -16.46
C GLY A 60 3.43 -13.33 -15.88
N ILE A 61 4.55 -13.90 -15.45
CA ILE A 61 4.58 -15.23 -14.83
C ILE A 61 4.38 -15.09 -13.33
N THR A 62 3.27 -15.66 -12.82
CA THR A 62 2.96 -15.67 -11.39
C THR A 62 3.88 -16.63 -10.63
N SER A 63 4.43 -16.16 -9.52
CA SER A 63 5.17 -16.99 -8.56
C SER A 63 4.31 -18.16 -8.06
N ILE A 64 4.93 -19.32 -7.86
CA ILE A 64 4.27 -20.47 -7.21
C ILE A 64 4.15 -20.28 -5.69
N PHE A 65 4.96 -19.39 -5.11
CA PHE A 65 4.93 -19.06 -3.70
C PHE A 65 4.21 -17.73 -3.47
N PRO A 66 3.27 -17.65 -2.51
CA PRO A 66 2.63 -16.40 -2.14
C PRO A 66 3.63 -15.47 -1.46
N ASN A 67 3.47 -14.16 -1.66
CA ASN A 67 4.24 -13.15 -0.92
C ASN A 67 3.49 -12.67 0.33
N GLN A 68 2.16 -12.70 0.32
CA GLN A 68 1.30 -12.28 1.43
C GLN A 68 0.02 -13.13 1.49
N THR A 69 -0.48 -13.35 2.70
CA THR A 69 -1.79 -13.98 2.95
C THR A 69 -2.61 -13.09 3.88
N ILE A 70 -3.89 -12.91 3.58
CA ILE A 70 -4.85 -12.20 4.43
C ILE A 70 -5.89 -13.21 4.90
N LYS A 71 -6.11 -13.26 6.22
CA LYS A 71 -7.08 -14.17 6.85
C LYS A 71 -8.05 -13.39 7.69
N ASN A 72 -9.34 -13.72 7.57
CA ASN A 72 -10.34 -13.31 8.55
C ASN A 72 -10.08 -14.09 9.85
N VAL A 73 -9.86 -13.38 10.96
CA VAL A 73 -9.58 -14.00 12.27
C VAL A 73 -10.69 -13.78 13.29
N ALA A 74 -11.51 -12.76 13.06
CA ALA A 74 -12.74 -12.48 13.80
C ALA A 74 -13.68 -11.65 12.91
N PRO A 75 -14.97 -11.49 13.26
CA PRO A 75 -15.84 -10.56 12.56
C PRO A 75 -15.19 -9.18 12.42
N ASN A 76 -15.19 -8.66 11.20
CA ASN A 76 -14.59 -7.36 10.85
C ASN A 76 -13.09 -7.22 11.16
N THR A 77 -12.37 -8.31 11.41
CA THR A 77 -10.93 -8.29 11.72
C THR A 77 -10.17 -9.23 10.81
N GLN A 78 -9.18 -8.67 10.11
CA GLN A 78 -8.30 -9.41 9.21
C GLN A 78 -6.85 -9.29 9.67
N ASN A 79 -6.13 -10.40 9.61
CA ASN A 79 -4.69 -10.45 9.81
C ASN A 79 -3.98 -10.59 8.46
N VAL A 80 -2.95 -9.78 8.27
CA VAL A 80 -2.08 -9.82 7.09
C VAL A 80 -0.77 -10.46 7.49
N TYR A 81 -0.37 -11.51 6.79
CA TYR A 81 0.87 -12.24 7.03
C TYR A 81 1.79 -12.08 5.83
N SER A 82 3.02 -11.67 6.10
CA SER A 82 4.10 -11.73 5.12
C SER A 82 4.59 -13.16 4.96
N HIS A 83 5.18 -13.47 3.81
CA HIS A 83 5.88 -14.74 3.56
C HIS A 83 7.34 -14.43 3.25
N ASN A 84 8.22 -15.34 3.64
CA ASN A 84 9.61 -15.27 3.22
C ASN A 84 9.77 -15.69 1.74
N ASN A 85 11.01 -15.63 1.22
CA ASN A 85 11.30 -15.96 -0.17
C ASN A 85 11.01 -17.42 -0.56
N TYR A 86 10.77 -18.30 0.42
CA TYR A 86 10.42 -19.71 0.21
C TYR A 86 8.92 -19.97 0.33
N GLY A 87 8.09 -18.93 0.42
CA GLY A 87 6.64 -19.05 0.55
C GLY A 87 6.18 -19.56 1.92
N ILE A 88 7.06 -19.54 2.93
CA ILE A 88 6.69 -19.88 4.30
C ILE A 88 6.10 -18.63 4.95
N GLN A 89 4.89 -18.76 5.48
CA GLN A 89 4.18 -17.69 6.18
C GLN A 89 4.88 -17.37 7.50
N GLU A 90 5.01 -16.08 7.81
CA GLU A 90 5.39 -15.64 9.16
C GLU A 90 4.32 -16.07 10.19
N ILE A 91 4.77 -16.38 11.41
CA ILE A 91 3.89 -16.81 12.51
C ILE A 91 3.05 -15.63 13.01
N PHE A 92 3.68 -14.46 13.11
CA PHE A 92 3.01 -13.23 13.51
C PHE A 92 2.50 -12.47 12.28
N PRO A 93 1.29 -11.89 12.35
CA PRO A 93 0.86 -10.97 11.31
C PRO A 93 1.84 -9.79 11.25
N SER A 94 1.96 -9.20 10.07
CA SER A 94 2.65 -7.92 9.85
C SER A 94 1.71 -6.73 10.00
N GLN A 95 0.42 -6.92 9.77
CA GLN A 95 -0.62 -5.91 9.95
C GLN A 95 -1.95 -6.53 10.40
N VAL A 96 -2.76 -5.73 11.09
CA VAL A 96 -4.15 -6.07 11.44
C VAL A 96 -5.07 -5.00 10.87
N ILE A 97 -6.13 -5.42 10.19
CA ILE A 97 -7.14 -4.53 9.62
C ILE A 97 -8.42 -4.73 10.41
N LYS A 98 -8.94 -3.65 10.99
CA LYS A 98 -10.23 -3.63 11.68
C LYS A 98 -11.22 -2.81 10.86
N THR A 99 -12.37 -3.39 10.55
CA THR A 99 -13.47 -2.72 9.84
C THR A 99 -14.54 -2.31 10.86
N ASN A 100 -15.02 -1.08 10.77
CA ASN A 100 -16.20 -0.63 11.50
C ASN A 100 -17.45 -1.08 10.70
N PRO A 101 -18.29 -1.97 11.25
CA PRO A 101 -19.43 -2.51 10.51
C PRO A 101 -20.55 -1.50 10.24
N GLN A 102 -20.61 -0.40 11.01
CA GLN A 102 -21.67 0.61 10.87
C GLN A 102 -21.42 1.57 9.70
N ASN A 103 -20.15 1.87 9.38
CA ASN A 103 -19.81 2.88 8.38
C ASN A 103 -18.78 2.41 7.35
N GLY A 104 -18.32 1.17 7.43
CA GLY A 104 -17.35 0.59 6.49
C GLY A 104 -15.93 1.17 6.60
N VAL A 105 -15.66 2.04 7.58
CA VAL A 105 -14.32 2.60 7.80
C VAL A 105 -13.37 1.49 8.25
N LYS A 106 -12.20 1.41 7.65
CA LYS A 106 -11.16 0.43 7.97
C LYS A 106 -9.96 1.12 8.58
N GLN A 107 -9.42 0.53 9.64
CA GLN A 107 -8.21 0.96 10.31
C GLN A 107 -7.15 -0.11 10.12
N VAL A 108 -6.00 0.27 9.59
CA VAL A 108 -4.85 -0.61 9.38
C VAL A 108 -3.83 -0.34 10.47
N PHE A 109 -3.54 -1.34 11.28
CA PHE A 109 -2.55 -1.28 12.34
C PHE A 109 -1.31 -2.03 11.89
N ASN A 110 -0.15 -1.42 12.04
CA ASN A 110 1.10 -2.18 12.03
C ASN A 110 1.16 -3.03 13.30
N THR A 111 1.98 -4.06 13.27
CA THR A 111 2.17 -4.95 14.41
C THR A 111 3.64 -5.06 14.75
N ASN A 112 3.94 -5.14 16.04
CA ASN A 112 5.25 -5.53 16.53
C ASN A 112 5.12 -6.91 17.20
N ASN A 113 5.77 -7.92 16.63
CA ASN A 113 5.66 -9.32 17.09
C ASN A 113 4.20 -9.80 17.22
N GLY A 114 3.36 -9.43 16.26
CA GLY A 114 1.95 -9.83 16.20
C GLY A 114 1.01 -9.03 17.09
N ILE A 115 1.52 -8.11 17.91
CA ILE A 115 0.71 -7.20 18.72
C ILE A 115 0.44 -5.94 17.90
N PRO A 116 -0.84 -5.59 17.62
CA PRO A 116 -1.18 -4.35 16.92
C PRO A 116 -0.72 -3.13 17.70
N GLU A 117 -0.21 -2.13 16.99
CA GLU A 117 0.02 -0.80 17.54
C GLU A 117 -1.29 -0.19 18.07
N ILE A 118 -1.17 0.73 19.02
CA ILE A 118 -2.33 1.42 19.63
C ILE A 118 -2.99 2.34 18.60
N THR A 119 -2.18 3.04 17.81
CA THR A 119 -2.65 3.93 16.76
C THR A 119 -2.65 3.20 15.42
N PRO A 120 -3.69 3.37 14.58
CA PRO A 120 -3.60 2.89 13.21
C PRO A 120 -2.44 3.59 12.50
N ALA A 121 -1.87 2.94 11.49
CA ALA A 121 -0.96 3.56 10.53
C ALA A 121 -1.76 4.27 9.43
N GLN A 122 -2.91 3.71 9.04
CA GLN A 122 -3.76 4.21 7.98
C GLN A 122 -5.24 4.06 8.33
N VAL A 123 -6.05 4.97 7.81
CA VAL A 123 -7.52 4.91 7.86
C VAL A 123 -8.07 4.96 6.44
N ILE A 124 -8.98 4.05 6.13
CA ILE A 124 -9.60 3.92 4.81
C ILE A 124 -11.09 4.15 4.99
N LYS A 125 -11.65 5.12 4.27
CA LYS A 125 -13.05 5.53 4.39
C LYS A 125 -13.76 5.32 3.05
N PRO A 126 -14.99 4.79 3.02
CA PRO A 126 -15.82 4.86 1.83
C PRO A 126 -15.97 6.31 1.39
N ASN A 127 -15.90 6.56 0.09
CA ASN A 127 -16.12 7.89 -0.48
C ASN A 127 -17.49 7.96 -1.19
N HIS A 128 -17.91 9.18 -1.53
CA HIS A 128 -19.22 9.44 -2.15
C HIS A 128 -19.35 8.89 -3.58
N TYR A 129 -18.26 8.39 -4.18
CA TYR A 129 -18.20 7.91 -5.56
C TYR A 129 -18.17 6.37 -5.65
N GLY A 130 -18.57 5.67 -4.59
CA GLY A 130 -18.57 4.20 -4.53
C GLY A 130 -17.16 3.59 -4.44
N GLY A 131 -16.16 4.40 -4.11
CA GLY A 131 -14.78 3.99 -3.89
C GLY A 131 -14.33 4.24 -2.46
N PHE A 132 -13.02 4.41 -2.28
CA PHE A 132 -12.41 4.61 -0.97
C PHE A 132 -11.35 5.70 -0.98
N ASP A 133 -11.32 6.48 0.08
CA ASP A 133 -10.25 7.43 0.37
C ASP A 133 -9.35 6.87 1.46
N VAL A 134 -8.06 7.00 1.26
CA VAL A 134 -7.04 6.44 2.15
C VAL A 134 -6.27 7.58 2.77
N PHE A 135 -6.20 7.58 4.09
CA PHE A 135 -5.50 8.58 4.86
C PHE A 135 -4.33 7.90 5.55
N GLU A 136 -3.13 8.45 5.36
CA GLU A 136 -2.05 8.18 6.31
C GLU A 136 -2.42 8.82 7.65
N THR A 137 -1.79 8.34 8.71
CA THR A 137 -2.01 8.89 10.04
C THR A 137 -0.69 9.25 10.69
N SER A 138 -0.72 10.28 11.53
CA SER A 138 0.36 10.60 12.45
C SER A 138 -0.18 10.49 13.86
N ASN A 139 0.41 9.60 14.67
CA ASN A 139 -0.06 9.31 16.03
C ASN A 139 -1.56 8.97 16.09
N GLY A 140 -2.07 8.25 15.08
CA GLY A 140 -3.46 7.83 14.99
C GLY A 140 -4.45 8.90 14.51
N ILE A 141 -3.99 10.11 14.23
CA ILE A 141 -4.78 11.18 13.64
C ILE A 141 -4.64 11.12 12.12
N PRO A 142 -5.73 10.91 11.35
CA PRO A 142 -5.68 10.92 9.90
C PRO A 142 -5.32 12.29 9.33
N ASP A 143 -4.57 12.29 8.23
CA ASP A 143 -4.30 13.51 7.47
C ASP A 143 -5.60 14.19 6.99
N ILE A 144 -5.53 15.51 6.77
CA ILE A 144 -6.68 16.30 6.30
C ILE A 144 -7.12 15.93 4.88
N SER A 145 -6.21 15.35 4.09
CA SER A 145 -6.43 14.96 2.71
C SER A 145 -5.98 13.52 2.52
N PRO A 146 -6.67 12.73 1.69
CA PRO A 146 -6.27 11.36 1.45
C PRO A 146 -4.91 11.32 0.75
N SER A 147 -4.08 10.33 1.07
CA SER A 147 -2.83 10.02 0.36
C SER A 147 -3.10 9.38 -1.00
N LYS A 148 -4.25 8.72 -1.16
CA LYS A 148 -4.74 8.18 -2.44
C LYS A 148 -6.25 7.96 -2.38
N THR A 149 -6.87 7.99 -3.55
CA THR A 149 -8.28 7.67 -3.75
C THR A 149 -8.40 6.49 -4.70
N ILE A 150 -9.21 5.51 -4.31
CA ILE A 150 -9.52 4.31 -5.07
C ILE A 150 -10.90 4.48 -5.69
N LYS A 151 -11.01 4.32 -7.01
CA LYS A 151 -12.25 4.46 -7.77
C LYS A 151 -12.52 3.19 -8.56
N SER A 152 -13.77 2.74 -8.60
CA SER A 152 -14.16 1.65 -9.51
C SER A 152 -14.51 2.23 -10.87
N ASP A 153 -14.09 1.55 -11.93
CA ASP A 153 -14.64 1.77 -13.26
C ASP A 153 -15.91 0.90 -13.46
N PRO A 154 -16.66 1.09 -14.58
CA PRO A 154 -17.85 0.30 -14.90
C PRO A 154 -17.61 -1.20 -15.12
N PHE A 155 -16.35 -1.62 -15.33
CA PHE A 155 -15.95 -3.00 -15.54
C PHE A 155 -15.48 -3.68 -14.24
N GLY A 156 -15.55 -2.97 -13.12
CA GLY A 156 -15.12 -3.45 -11.80
C GLY A 156 -13.61 -3.34 -11.56
N THR A 157 -12.86 -2.67 -12.44
CA THR A 157 -11.44 -2.37 -12.21
C THR A 157 -11.33 -1.28 -11.17
N LEU A 158 -10.51 -1.49 -10.14
CA LEU A 158 -10.24 -0.49 -9.12
C LEU A 158 -8.97 0.29 -9.50
N MET A 159 -9.13 1.58 -9.78
CA MET A 159 -8.07 2.51 -10.12
C MET A 159 -7.60 3.27 -8.89
N VAL A 160 -6.30 3.22 -8.60
CA VAL A 160 -5.66 3.90 -7.47
C VAL A 160 -5.05 5.20 -7.96
N HIS A 161 -5.57 6.33 -7.48
CA HIS A 161 -5.07 7.65 -7.81
C HIS A 161 -4.29 8.22 -6.61
N PRO A 162 -2.98 8.41 -6.72
CA PRO A 162 -2.22 9.04 -5.65
C PRO A 162 -2.60 10.52 -5.52
N THR A 163 -2.45 11.04 -4.31
CA THR A 163 -2.63 12.45 -4.00
C THR A 163 -1.29 13.02 -3.56
N GLN A 164 -0.94 14.20 -4.08
CA GLN A 164 0.23 14.93 -3.65
C GLN A 164 -0.18 16.35 -3.28
N ASN A 165 0.18 16.78 -2.06
CA ASN A 165 -0.18 18.10 -1.52
C ASN A 165 -1.70 18.39 -1.60
N GLY A 166 -2.53 17.38 -1.34
CA GLY A 166 -3.99 17.49 -1.41
C GLY A 166 -4.59 17.46 -2.83
N ILE A 167 -3.77 17.36 -3.87
CA ILE A 167 -4.23 17.29 -5.27
C ILE A 167 -4.15 15.86 -5.77
N GLN A 168 -5.31 15.31 -6.16
CA GLN A 168 -5.41 13.97 -6.74
C GLN A 168 -4.82 13.95 -8.16
N SER A 169 -4.02 12.93 -8.46
CA SER A 169 -3.52 12.67 -9.81
C SER A 169 -4.65 12.24 -10.77
N LEU A 170 -4.65 12.81 -11.98
CA LEU A 170 -5.56 12.40 -13.05
C LEU A 170 -5.28 10.97 -13.52
N ALA A 171 -4.00 10.63 -13.68
CA ALA A 171 -3.58 9.28 -14.03
C ALA A 171 -3.52 8.39 -12.77
N PRO A 172 -4.00 7.13 -12.85
CA PRO A 172 -3.81 6.18 -11.78
C PRO A 172 -2.32 5.80 -11.66
N SER A 173 -1.90 5.36 -10.48
CA SER A 173 -0.61 4.71 -10.26
C SER A 173 -0.71 3.19 -10.35
N GLN A 174 -1.89 2.63 -10.07
CA GLN A 174 -2.16 1.20 -10.06
C GLN A 174 -3.59 0.91 -10.47
N ALA A 175 -3.83 -0.26 -11.04
CA ALA A 175 -5.16 -0.82 -11.24
C ALA A 175 -5.23 -2.24 -10.67
N ILE A 176 -6.37 -2.58 -10.08
CA ILE A 176 -6.73 -3.94 -9.67
C ILE A 176 -7.77 -4.41 -10.67
N VAL A 177 -7.36 -5.31 -11.56
CA VAL A 177 -8.15 -5.77 -12.70
C VAL A 177 -8.75 -7.14 -12.35
N PRO A 178 -10.09 -7.32 -12.42
CA PRO A 178 -10.70 -8.62 -12.27
C PRO A 178 -10.21 -9.62 -13.31
N THR A 179 -9.98 -10.87 -12.89
CA THR A 179 -9.64 -11.98 -13.78
C THR A 179 -10.53 -13.18 -13.49
N SER A 180 -10.51 -14.20 -14.35
CA SER A 180 -11.32 -15.42 -14.15
C SER A 180 -10.98 -16.17 -12.85
N ASN A 181 -9.80 -15.95 -12.27
CA ASN A 181 -9.28 -16.69 -11.12
C ASN A 181 -8.92 -15.78 -9.93
N GLY A 182 -9.39 -14.54 -9.93
CA GLY A 182 -9.10 -13.55 -8.90
C GLY A 182 -8.87 -12.17 -9.48
N PHE A 183 -7.71 -11.56 -9.21
CA PHE A 183 -7.38 -10.21 -9.66
C PHE A 183 -5.91 -10.07 -10.00
N ASP A 184 -5.59 -9.14 -10.89
CA ASP A 184 -4.22 -8.75 -11.20
C ASP A 184 -3.97 -7.29 -10.80
N ILE A 185 -2.77 -7.00 -10.30
CA ILE A 185 -2.33 -5.65 -9.99
C ILE A 185 -1.41 -5.17 -11.10
N VAL A 186 -1.87 -4.20 -11.88
CA VAL A 186 -1.11 -3.55 -12.95
C VAL A 186 -0.59 -2.21 -12.45
N GLN A 187 0.71 -1.97 -12.58
CA GLN A 187 1.29 -0.66 -12.27
C GLN A 187 1.14 0.27 -13.47
N TYR A 188 1.01 1.57 -13.21
CA TYR A 188 1.07 2.59 -14.23
C TYR A 188 2.39 3.35 -14.12
N LYS A 189 3.10 3.48 -15.24
CA LYS A 189 4.31 4.29 -15.37
C LYS A 189 4.05 5.38 -16.38
N SER A 190 4.21 6.63 -15.96
CA SER A 190 3.97 7.81 -16.80
C SER A 190 2.57 7.81 -17.44
N GLY A 191 1.56 7.32 -16.71
CA GLY A 191 0.18 7.25 -17.17
C GLY A 191 -0.18 6.07 -18.08
N LEU A 192 0.77 5.19 -18.40
CA LEU A 192 0.52 3.98 -19.19
C LEU A 192 0.59 2.72 -18.31
N PRO A 193 -0.31 1.75 -18.50
CA PRO A 193 -0.25 0.49 -17.77
C PRO A 193 0.98 -0.31 -18.21
N GLU A 194 1.63 -0.98 -17.27
CA GLU A 194 2.63 -2.00 -17.58
C GLU A 194 1.98 -3.15 -18.35
N LEU A 195 2.73 -3.71 -19.32
CA LEU A 195 2.26 -4.81 -20.17
C LEU A 195 1.91 -6.07 -19.39
N PHE A 196 2.56 -6.25 -18.25
CA PHE A 196 2.39 -7.42 -17.41
C PHE A 196 1.95 -6.98 -16.02
N PRO A 197 1.12 -7.79 -15.34
CA PRO A 197 0.82 -7.55 -13.95
C PRO A 197 2.11 -7.56 -13.13
N SER A 198 2.11 -6.78 -12.05
CA SER A 198 3.15 -6.75 -11.02
C SER A 198 2.88 -7.75 -9.89
N LYS A 199 1.60 -8.11 -9.70
CA LYS A 199 1.14 -9.16 -8.79
C LYS A 199 -0.15 -9.79 -9.28
N SER A 200 -0.41 -11.01 -8.83
CA SER A 200 -1.71 -11.67 -8.96
C SER A 200 -2.27 -11.97 -7.57
N ILE A 201 -3.59 -11.98 -7.48
CA ILE A 201 -4.38 -12.21 -6.28
C ILE A 201 -5.25 -13.41 -6.52
N LYS A 202 -5.21 -14.38 -5.61
CA LYS A 202 -6.10 -15.53 -5.62
C LYS A 202 -6.90 -15.58 -4.33
N ILE A 203 -8.18 -15.89 -4.47
CA ILE A 203 -9.09 -16.15 -3.37
C ILE A 203 -9.12 -17.66 -3.17
N LYS A 204 -8.91 -18.12 -1.94
CA LYS A 204 -9.08 -19.51 -1.53
C LYS A 204 -10.26 -19.59 -0.57
N ASP A 205 -11.10 -20.59 -0.81
CA ASP A 205 -12.11 -21.05 0.14
C ASP A 205 -11.48 -21.81 1.31
#